data_AF-A0A4P7WUS2-F1
#
_entry.id   AF-A0A4P7WUS2-F1
#
_cell.length_a   1.000
_cell.length_b   1.000
_cell.length_c   1.000
_cell.angle_alpha   90.00
_cell.angle_beta   90.00
_cell.angle_gamma   90.00
#
_symmetry.space_group_name_H-M   'P 1'
#
loop_
_entity.id
_entity.type
_entity.pdbx_description
1 polymer ?
#
loop_
_entity_poly.entity_id
_entity_poly.type
_entity_poly.pdbx_seq_one_letter_code
_entity_poly.pdbx_strand_id
1 'polypeptide(L)'
;MKKKLILLLFPIITWSQSYVGHVGDLPIHLELDIDEDQNNDGSGQRVDGFYFYDSKLISIPLRGVFSQDTITVVDGWFYFEDKVGDAKEVFRLQKKETQLIGVLQLKKQAYSVVLTETKQDPIASFRIPRLTFEKDSVSTYQEKQLIWFHEKFSKTQFFRLGNGYSKAQRAMFNPILDSLHLKDAKAMLDCNSFEFSIEINRSDNRFISFTKYYSAYCGGAHPFRGGIGYTFDLTTLREVDSIETLYPDVDFFQVLKTKYYDPTDENQDECDEFVDESTWDYKRWNLTAEGVLLTPTYPHVMKACEGDYFLSYDEIKN
;
A
#
# COMPACT_ATOMS: atom_id res chain seq x y z
N MET A 1 -24.85 46.24 -2.52
CA MET A 1 -24.62 45.34 -3.68
C MET A 1 -23.72 44.20 -3.23
N LYS A 2 -24.23 42.96 -3.15
CA LYS A 2 -23.43 41.77 -2.79
C LYS A 2 -22.60 41.37 -4.01
N LYS A 3 -21.27 41.50 -3.95
CA LYS A 3 -20.36 40.95 -4.96
C LYS A 3 -20.38 39.42 -4.83
N LYS A 4 -20.96 38.73 -5.81
CA LYS A 4 -20.81 37.28 -5.95
C LYS A 4 -19.41 37.02 -6.53
N LEU A 5 -18.53 36.42 -5.74
CA LEU A 5 -17.28 35.86 -6.23
C LEU A 5 -17.61 34.52 -6.90
N ILE A 6 -17.44 34.45 -8.22
CA ILE A 6 -17.58 33.20 -8.97
C ILE A 6 -16.17 32.60 -9.04
N LEU A 7 -15.94 31.53 -8.30
CA LEU A 7 -14.71 30.75 -8.37
C LEU A 7 -14.84 29.81 -9.58
N LEU A 8 -14.17 30.16 -10.69
CA LEU A 8 -14.01 29.26 -11.83
C LEU A 8 -12.85 28.31 -11.51
N LEU A 9 -13.18 27.08 -11.10
CA LEU A 9 -12.22 25.97 -11.06
C LEU A 9 -12.02 25.51 -12.51
N PHE A 10 -10.88 25.88 -13.10
CA PHE A 10 -10.42 25.24 -14.33
C PHE A 10 -9.91 23.84 -13.98
N PRO A 11 -10.51 22.76 -14.51
CA PRO A 11 -9.91 21.44 -14.37
C PRO A 11 -8.60 21.44 -15.13
N ILE A 12 -7.50 21.13 -14.44
CA ILE A 12 -6.25 20.74 -15.10
C ILE A 12 -6.57 19.41 -15.78
N ILE A 13 -6.65 19.40 -17.11
CA ILE A 13 -6.93 18.19 -17.87
C ILE A 13 -5.60 17.47 -18.05
N THR A 14 -5.28 16.54 -17.16
CA THR A 14 -4.15 15.63 -17.37
C THR A 14 -4.61 14.49 -18.28
N TRP A 15 -3.85 14.22 -19.34
CA TRP A 15 -4.12 13.10 -20.25
C TRP A 15 -3.15 11.96 -19.95
N SER A 16 -3.63 10.96 -19.22
CA SER A 16 -2.96 9.67 -19.12
C SER A 16 -3.23 8.83 -20.38
N GLN A 17 -2.16 8.29 -20.97
CA GLN A 17 -2.22 7.39 -22.13
C GLN A 17 -1.46 6.10 -21.83
N SER A 18 -2.16 4.98 -21.97
CA SER A 18 -1.59 3.64 -21.81
C SER A 18 -1.08 3.10 -23.16
N TYR A 19 -0.01 2.32 -23.11
CA TYR A 19 0.62 1.65 -24.24
C TYR A 19 0.97 0.21 -23.90
N VAL A 20 0.98 -0.65 -24.91
CA VAL A 20 1.41 -2.05 -24.82
C VAL A 20 2.38 -2.36 -25.95
N GLY A 21 3.39 -3.18 -25.67
CA GLY A 21 4.34 -3.61 -26.68
C GLY A 21 5.57 -4.24 -26.06
N HIS A 22 6.74 -4.01 -26.65
CA HIS A 22 7.96 -4.73 -26.28
C HIS A 22 9.17 -3.81 -26.09
N VAL A 23 10.06 -4.26 -25.20
CA VAL A 23 11.45 -3.85 -25.07
C VAL A 23 12.33 -5.05 -25.44
N GLY A 24 12.97 -5.01 -26.60
CA GLY A 24 13.54 -6.23 -27.20
C GLY A 24 12.44 -7.29 -27.35
N ASP A 25 12.65 -8.46 -26.76
CA ASP A 25 11.68 -9.57 -26.74
C ASP A 25 10.76 -9.56 -25.51
N LEU A 26 10.93 -8.60 -24.59
CA LEU A 26 10.19 -8.55 -23.33
C LEU A 26 8.91 -7.72 -23.48
N PRO A 27 7.72 -8.32 -23.30
CA PRO A 27 6.48 -7.56 -23.31
C PRO A 27 6.37 -6.67 -22.07
N ILE A 28 5.93 -5.43 -22.30
CA ILE A 28 5.69 -4.43 -21.26
C ILE A 28 4.36 -3.71 -21.44
N HIS A 29 3.88 -3.19 -20.32
CA HIS A 29 2.80 -2.22 -20.23
C HIS A 29 3.36 -0.91 -19.73
N LEU A 30 2.98 0.20 -20.36
CA LEU A 30 3.44 1.54 -20.05
C LEU A 30 2.23 2.45 -19.90
N GLU A 31 2.23 3.31 -18.91
CA GLU A 31 1.30 4.43 -18.81
C GLU A 31 2.09 5.71 -18.60
N LEU A 32 1.77 6.74 -19.40
CA LEU A 32 2.37 8.06 -19.30
C LEU A 32 1.28 9.11 -19.11
N ASP A 33 1.50 9.99 -18.16
CA ASP A 33 0.76 11.23 -17.97
C ASP A 33 1.65 12.39 -18.42
N ILE A 34 1.16 13.19 -19.36
CA ILE A 34 1.88 14.35 -19.91
C ILE A 34 1.15 15.60 -19.44
N ASP A 35 1.86 16.44 -18.69
CA ASP A 35 1.32 17.70 -18.20
C ASP A 35 1.13 18.67 -19.38
N GLU A 36 -0.11 19.13 -19.58
CA GLU A 36 -0.43 20.05 -20.68
C GLU A 36 0.17 21.44 -20.45
N ASP A 37 0.46 21.80 -19.19
CA ASP A 37 1.09 23.07 -18.85
C ASP A 37 2.54 23.08 -19.37
N GLN A 38 2.73 23.75 -20.50
CA GLN A 38 4.05 24.03 -21.05
C GLN A 38 4.86 24.82 -20.02
N ASN A 39 6.04 24.33 -19.67
CA ASN A 39 7.01 25.18 -19.01
C ASN A 39 7.38 26.32 -19.98
N ASN A 40 7.08 27.56 -19.58
CA ASN A 40 7.33 28.77 -20.39
C ASN A 40 8.82 29.03 -20.65
N ASP A 41 9.72 28.21 -20.12
CA ASP A 41 11.17 28.29 -20.30
C ASP A 41 11.71 27.41 -21.44
N GLY A 42 10.85 26.66 -22.13
CA GLY A 42 11.24 25.79 -23.25
C GLY A 42 11.83 24.43 -22.84
N SER A 43 11.75 24.05 -21.57
CA SER A 43 12.22 22.75 -21.05
C SER A 43 11.36 21.53 -21.44
N GLY A 44 10.27 21.75 -22.18
CA GLY A 44 9.31 20.71 -22.57
C GLY A 44 8.23 20.48 -21.52
N GLN A 45 7.28 19.61 -21.85
CA GLN A 45 6.19 19.21 -20.95
C GLN A 45 6.68 18.13 -19.99
N ARG A 46 6.27 18.21 -18.73
CA ARG A 46 6.58 17.19 -17.73
C ARG A 46 5.87 15.88 -18.08
N VAL A 47 6.59 14.77 -17.92
CA VAL A 47 6.04 13.42 -18.09
C VAL A 47 6.20 12.67 -16.77
N ASP A 48 5.11 12.12 -16.28
CA ASP A 48 5.06 11.14 -15.21
C ASP A 48 4.51 9.82 -15.77
N GLY A 49 4.72 8.74 -15.04
CA GLY A 49 4.11 7.47 -15.44
C GLY A 49 4.70 6.29 -14.70
N PHE A 50 4.41 5.12 -15.23
CA PHE A 50 5.03 3.89 -14.80
C PHE A 50 5.04 2.89 -15.95
N TYR A 51 5.85 1.86 -15.80
CA TYR A 51 5.77 0.70 -16.67
C TYR A 51 6.01 -0.58 -15.87
N PHE A 52 5.61 -1.72 -16.41
CA PHE A 52 5.93 -3.02 -15.83
C PHE A 52 6.09 -4.09 -16.90
N TYR A 53 6.91 -5.09 -16.58
CA TYR A 53 7.06 -6.30 -17.40
C TYR A 53 5.99 -7.33 -17.06
N ASP A 54 5.47 -8.04 -18.06
CA ASP A 54 4.57 -9.19 -17.87
C ASP A 54 5.07 -10.22 -16.85
N SER A 55 6.39 -10.42 -16.83
CA SER A 55 7.05 -11.45 -16.03
C SER A 55 7.16 -11.09 -14.55
N LYS A 56 6.95 -9.81 -14.19
CA LYS A 56 7.15 -9.30 -12.83
C LYS A 56 5.93 -8.58 -12.28
N LEU A 57 5.17 -7.87 -13.12
CA LEU A 57 4.00 -7.07 -12.74
C LEU A 57 4.27 -5.94 -11.73
N ILE A 58 5.51 -5.73 -11.31
CA ILE A 58 5.91 -4.63 -10.41
C ILE A 58 6.00 -3.35 -11.23
N SER A 59 5.25 -2.33 -10.83
CA SER A 59 5.29 -1.00 -11.39
C SER A 59 6.65 -0.34 -11.09
N ILE A 60 7.28 0.16 -12.15
CA ILE A 60 8.50 0.94 -12.09
C ILE A 60 8.12 2.36 -12.47
N PRO A 61 8.27 3.33 -11.56
CA PRO A 61 7.90 4.72 -11.81
C PRO A 61 8.81 5.32 -12.89
N LEU A 62 8.24 6.21 -13.69
CA LEU A 62 8.93 6.94 -14.74
C LEU A 62 8.72 8.43 -14.56
N ARG A 63 9.78 9.20 -14.76
CA ARG A 63 9.72 10.66 -14.89
C ARG A 63 10.56 11.17 -16.02
N GLY A 64 10.12 12.26 -16.64
CA GLY A 64 10.88 12.86 -17.73
C GLY A 64 10.21 14.03 -18.40
N VAL A 65 10.55 14.21 -19.67
CA VAL A 65 10.13 15.34 -20.49
C VAL A 65 9.65 14.90 -21.86
N PHE A 66 8.66 15.62 -22.38
CA PHE A 66 8.16 15.53 -23.73
C PHE A 66 8.42 16.84 -24.46
N SER A 67 9.15 16.77 -25.58
CA SER A 67 9.45 17.92 -26.42
C SER A 67 9.64 17.48 -27.87
N GLN A 68 9.05 18.21 -28.82
CA GLN A 68 9.19 17.97 -30.26
C GLN A 68 8.97 16.49 -30.64
N ASP A 69 7.84 15.92 -30.21
CA ASP A 69 7.47 14.51 -30.42
C ASP A 69 8.44 13.47 -29.84
N THR A 70 9.36 13.90 -28.98
CA THR A 70 10.34 13.04 -28.31
C THR A 70 10.05 12.98 -26.81
N ILE A 71 9.92 11.78 -26.28
CA ILE A 71 9.78 11.48 -24.86
C ILE A 71 11.10 10.93 -24.36
N THR A 72 11.69 11.59 -23.36
CA THR A 72 12.81 11.03 -22.59
C THR A 72 12.37 10.85 -21.16
N VAL A 73 12.27 9.60 -20.70
CA VAL A 73 11.90 9.26 -19.31
C VAL A 73 12.91 8.31 -18.71
N VAL A 74 13.14 8.45 -17.41
CA VAL A 74 14.06 7.63 -16.61
C VAL A 74 13.31 6.87 -15.52
N ASP A 75 13.87 5.75 -15.06
CA ASP A 75 13.34 5.06 -13.89
C ASP A 75 13.50 5.91 -12.61
N GLY A 76 12.44 5.96 -11.82
CA GLY A 76 12.42 6.64 -10.53
C GLY A 76 11.44 7.80 -10.44
N TRP A 77 11.56 8.54 -9.34
CA TRP A 77 10.61 9.59 -8.93
C TRP A 77 11.07 11.01 -9.26
N PHE A 78 12.27 11.14 -9.80
CA PHE A 78 12.91 12.42 -10.08
C PHE A 78 13.54 12.41 -11.46
N TYR A 79 13.47 13.55 -12.14
CA TYR A 79 14.14 13.77 -13.41
C TYR A 79 14.97 15.04 -13.32
N PHE A 80 16.24 14.92 -13.66
CA PHE A 80 17.15 16.04 -13.85
C PHE A 80 17.92 15.79 -15.14
N GLU A 81 17.89 16.75 -16.06
CA GLU A 81 18.43 16.58 -17.41
C GLU A 81 19.92 16.22 -17.41
N ASP A 82 20.70 16.83 -16.51
CA ASP A 82 22.13 16.58 -16.32
C ASP A 82 22.43 15.22 -15.64
N LYS A 83 21.42 14.54 -15.09
CA LYS A 83 21.52 13.25 -14.39
C LYS A 83 20.93 12.08 -15.17
N VAL A 84 20.41 12.29 -16.37
CA VAL A 84 19.86 11.21 -17.20
C VAL A 84 20.87 10.09 -17.42
N GLY A 85 22.17 10.40 -17.52
CA GLY A 85 23.24 9.41 -17.67
C GLY A 85 23.47 8.51 -16.43
N ASP A 86 23.00 8.93 -15.26
CA ASP A 86 23.15 8.22 -13.99
C ASP A 86 21.98 7.25 -13.72
N ALA A 87 20.87 7.41 -14.44
CA ALA A 87 19.69 6.55 -14.31
C ALA A 87 20.01 5.10 -14.73
N LYS A 88 19.32 4.13 -14.12
CA LYS A 88 19.53 2.72 -14.45
C LYS A 88 18.95 2.41 -15.82
N GLU A 89 17.80 3.04 -16.10
CA GLU A 89 17.00 2.84 -17.28
C GLU A 89 16.56 4.18 -17.87
N VAL A 90 16.80 4.35 -19.17
CA VAL A 90 16.42 5.55 -19.90
C VAL A 90 15.69 5.17 -21.18
N PHE A 91 14.41 5.51 -21.24
CA PHE A 91 13.63 5.45 -22.47
C PHE A 91 13.85 6.73 -23.28
N ARG A 92 14.18 6.57 -24.55
CA ARG A 92 14.17 7.64 -25.56
C ARG A 92 13.24 7.20 -26.67
N LEU A 93 12.04 7.79 -26.69
CA LEU A 93 10.93 7.37 -27.53
C LEU A 93 10.52 8.52 -28.44
N GLN A 94 10.16 8.20 -29.68
CA GLN A 94 9.53 9.10 -30.61
C GLN A 94 8.06 8.74 -30.72
N LYS A 95 7.17 9.73 -30.56
CA LYS A 95 5.74 9.57 -30.81
C LYS A 95 5.49 9.59 -32.31
N LYS A 96 4.83 8.56 -32.82
CA LYS A 96 4.40 8.43 -34.22
C LYS A 96 2.96 7.96 -34.26
N GLU A 97 2.04 8.88 -34.51
CA GLU A 97 0.61 8.61 -34.46
C GLU A 97 0.24 7.91 -33.14
N THR A 98 -0.17 6.63 -33.21
CA THR A 98 -0.57 5.80 -32.07
C THR A 98 0.56 4.92 -31.53
N GLN A 99 1.82 5.19 -31.86
CA GLN A 99 2.97 4.38 -31.46
C GLN A 99 4.05 5.21 -30.76
N LEU A 100 4.73 4.57 -29.81
CA LEU A 100 6.02 5.02 -29.29
C LEU A 100 7.10 4.06 -29.77
N ILE A 101 8.08 4.59 -30.50
CA ILE A 101 9.19 3.81 -31.04
C ILE A 101 10.50 4.42 -30.59
N GLY A 102 11.45 3.62 -30.14
CA GLY A 102 12.75 4.13 -29.75
C GLY A 102 13.63 3.09 -29.08
N VAL A 103 14.32 3.51 -28.02
CA VAL A 103 15.27 2.65 -27.30
C VAL A 103 15.12 2.77 -25.79
N LEU A 104 15.30 1.65 -25.10
CA LEU A 104 15.59 1.59 -23.67
C LEU A 104 17.10 1.40 -23.53
N GLN A 105 17.76 2.36 -22.91
CA GLN A 105 19.13 2.21 -22.47
C GLN A 105 19.13 1.63 -21.04
N LEU A 106 19.62 0.41 -20.88
CA LEU A 106 19.86 -0.22 -19.58
C LEU A 106 21.38 -0.30 -19.36
N LYS A 107 21.91 0.57 -18.51
CA LYS A 107 23.37 0.74 -18.32
C LYS A 107 24.09 0.95 -19.66
N LYS A 108 24.87 -0.03 -20.14
CA LYS A 108 25.63 0.04 -21.42
C LYS A 108 24.92 -0.62 -22.60
N GLN A 109 23.77 -1.25 -22.39
CA GLN A 109 23.03 -1.98 -23.43
C GLN A 109 21.81 -1.18 -23.87
N ALA A 110 21.53 -1.22 -25.17
CA ALA A 110 20.36 -0.60 -25.77
C ALA A 110 19.42 -1.69 -26.32
N TYR A 111 18.13 -1.54 -26.04
CA TYR A 111 17.08 -2.43 -26.50
C TYR A 111 16.08 -1.63 -27.31
N SER A 112 15.64 -2.17 -28.45
CA SER A 112 14.60 -1.53 -29.26
C SER A 112 13.27 -1.53 -28.52
N VAL A 113 12.54 -0.42 -28.59
CA VAL A 113 11.23 -0.26 -27.97
C VAL A 113 10.20 0.02 -29.05
N VAL A 114 9.11 -0.73 -29.04
CA VAL A 114 7.95 -0.52 -29.90
C VAL A 114 6.69 -0.73 -29.07
N LEU A 115 5.93 0.33 -28.85
CA LEU A 115 4.70 0.34 -28.07
C LEU A 115 3.56 0.94 -28.90
N THR A 116 2.34 0.43 -28.69
CA THR A 116 1.13 0.91 -29.37
C THR A 116 0.13 1.37 -28.32
N GLU A 117 -0.51 2.50 -28.55
CA GLU A 117 -1.58 3.05 -27.70
C GLU A 117 -2.68 2.02 -27.49
N THR A 118 -3.21 1.98 -26.27
CA THR A 118 -4.36 1.15 -25.91
C THR A 118 -5.30 1.94 -25.03
N LYS A 119 -6.60 1.61 -25.11
CA LYS A 119 -7.63 2.14 -24.22
C LYS A 119 -7.79 1.31 -22.95
N GLN A 120 -7.05 0.21 -22.83
CA GLN A 120 -7.10 -0.67 -21.68
C GLN A 120 -6.21 -0.10 -20.58
N ASP A 121 -6.79 0.11 -19.39
CA ASP A 121 -6.02 0.36 -18.17
C ASP A 121 -5.10 -0.86 -17.92
N PRO A 122 -3.78 -0.70 -17.92
CA PRO A 122 -2.83 -1.81 -17.77
C PRO A 122 -2.92 -2.46 -16.38
N ILE A 123 -3.32 -1.73 -15.36
CA ILE A 123 -3.49 -2.25 -14.00
C ILE A 123 -4.78 -3.09 -13.93
N ALA A 124 -5.91 -2.48 -14.27
CA ALA A 124 -7.22 -3.12 -14.13
C ALA A 124 -7.44 -4.25 -15.15
N SER A 125 -7.03 -4.05 -16.40
CA SER A 125 -7.34 -4.97 -17.50
C SER A 125 -6.33 -6.11 -17.62
N PHE A 126 -5.13 -5.94 -17.06
CA PHE A 126 -4.04 -6.88 -17.31
C PHE A 126 -3.34 -7.36 -16.05
N ARG A 127 -2.86 -6.44 -15.19
CA ARG A 127 -2.13 -6.81 -13.97
C ARG A 127 -3.02 -7.56 -12.98
N ILE A 128 -4.17 -6.97 -12.61
CA ILE A 128 -5.08 -7.52 -11.60
C ILE A 128 -5.60 -8.92 -11.96
N PRO A 129 -6.06 -9.21 -13.19
CA PRO A 129 -6.53 -10.55 -13.56
C PRO A 129 -5.48 -11.65 -13.50
N ARG A 130 -4.18 -11.30 -13.44
CA ARG A 130 -3.07 -12.27 -13.38
C ARG A 130 -2.61 -12.58 -11.97
N LEU A 131 -3.12 -11.88 -10.96
CA LEU A 131 -2.77 -12.19 -9.58
C LEU A 131 -3.32 -13.56 -9.20
N THR A 132 -2.43 -14.43 -8.73
CA THR A 132 -2.78 -15.80 -8.36
C THR A 132 -2.12 -16.16 -7.04
N PHE A 133 -2.89 -16.80 -6.16
CA PHE A 133 -2.43 -17.24 -4.86
C PHE A 133 -2.10 -18.73 -4.91
N GLU A 134 -0.83 -19.06 -4.68
CA GLU A 134 -0.33 -20.43 -4.67
C GLU A 134 -0.25 -20.91 -3.22
N LYS A 135 -0.85 -22.08 -2.93
CA LYS A 135 -0.79 -22.66 -1.58
C LYS A 135 0.66 -23.01 -1.24
N ASP A 136 1.09 -22.60 -0.05
CA ASP A 136 2.47 -22.76 0.42
C ASP A 136 2.52 -23.81 1.54
N SER A 137 2.02 -23.47 2.73
CA SER A 137 2.14 -24.29 3.93
C SER A 137 0.87 -24.30 4.77
N VAL A 138 0.90 -25.02 5.90
CA VAL A 138 -0.17 -25.02 6.91
C VAL A 138 0.49 -24.86 8.27
N SER A 139 0.04 -23.90 9.08
CA SER A 139 0.42 -23.80 10.48
C SER A 139 -0.78 -24.10 11.39
N THR A 140 -0.54 -24.42 12.66
CA THR A 140 -1.58 -24.75 13.63
C THR A 140 -1.42 -23.91 14.89
N TYR A 141 -2.50 -23.28 15.33
CA TYR A 141 -2.62 -22.49 16.56
C TYR A 141 -3.78 -23.05 17.38
N GLN A 142 -3.52 -23.58 18.57
CA GLN A 142 -4.57 -24.13 19.46
C GLN A 142 -5.55 -25.07 18.71
N GLU A 143 -5.00 -26.06 17.99
CA GLU A 143 -5.76 -27.03 17.17
C GLU A 143 -6.46 -26.46 15.92
N LYS A 144 -6.31 -25.15 15.65
CA LYS A 144 -6.86 -24.47 14.48
C LYS A 144 -5.78 -24.23 13.43
N GLN A 145 -6.05 -24.67 12.21
CA GLN A 145 -5.12 -24.55 11.11
C GLN A 145 -5.30 -23.24 10.35
N LEU A 146 -4.19 -22.60 10.02
CA LEU A 146 -4.12 -21.56 9.00
C LEU A 146 -3.45 -22.13 7.76
N ILE A 147 -4.11 -22.00 6.62
CA ILE A 147 -3.57 -22.41 5.32
C ILE A 147 -2.90 -21.20 4.70
N TRP A 148 -1.59 -21.27 4.51
CA TRP A 148 -0.80 -20.19 3.95
C TRP A 148 -0.73 -20.31 2.43
N PHE A 149 -0.79 -19.16 1.80
CA PHE A 149 -0.64 -18.95 0.37
C PHE A 149 0.40 -17.86 0.18
N HIS A 150 1.03 -17.82 -0.99
CA HIS A 150 1.73 -16.64 -1.44
C HIS A 150 1.17 -16.14 -2.76
N GLU A 151 1.17 -14.82 -2.97
CA GLU A 151 0.89 -14.28 -4.30
C GLU A 151 2.10 -14.50 -5.21
N LYS A 152 1.84 -14.96 -6.44
CA LYS A 152 2.86 -15.44 -7.37
C LYS A 152 3.94 -14.40 -7.72
N PHE A 153 3.60 -13.13 -7.83
CA PHE A 153 4.53 -12.06 -8.24
C PHE A 153 5.17 -11.34 -7.06
N SER A 154 4.37 -10.89 -6.08
CA SER A 154 4.88 -10.19 -4.89
C SER A 154 5.55 -11.12 -3.88
N LYS A 155 5.30 -12.44 -3.96
CA LYS A 155 5.78 -13.47 -3.03
C LYS A 155 5.30 -13.33 -1.60
N THR A 156 4.35 -12.44 -1.37
CA THR A 156 3.81 -12.13 -0.06
C THR A 156 2.96 -13.27 0.46
N GLN A 157 3.16 -13.63 1.73
CA GLN A 157 2.38 -14.66 2.39
C GLN A 157 1.07 -14.11 2.98
N PHE A 158 0.01 -14.87 2.78
CA PHE A 158 -1.34 -14.60 3.25
C PHE A 158 -1.96 -15.91 3.76
N PHE A 159 -2.97 -15.83 4.62
CA PHE A 159 -3.58 -17.04 5.19
C PHE A 159 -5.09 -17.14 4.89
N ARG A 160 -5.61 -18.36 5.00
CA ARG A 160 -7.05 -18.68 5.08
C ARG A 160 -7.30 -19.59 6.25
N LEU A 161 -8.52 -19.57 6.78
CA LEU A 161 -8.97 -20.46 7.85
C LEU A 161 -9.09 -21.90 7.34
N GLY A 162 -8.38 -22.82 7.99
CA GLY A 162 -8.29 -24.25 7.65
C GLY A 162 -9.12 -25.16 8.57
N ASN A 163 -8.63 -26.38 8.81
CA ASN A 163 -9.28 -27.31 9.75
C ASN A 163 -9.24 -26.76 11.19
N GLY A 164 -10.17 -27.18 12.04
CA GLY A 164 -10.38 -26.59 13.37
C GLY A 164 -11.28 -25.34 13.35
N TYR A 165 -11.49 -24.73 12.18
CA TYR A 165 -12.58 -23.78 11.95
C TYR A 165 -13.80 -24.48 11.35
N SER A 166 -15.00 -24.07 11.77
CA SER A 166 -16.26 -24.62 11.27
C SER A 166 -16.48 -24.29 9.80
N LYS A 167 -17.38 -25.03 9.12
CA LYS A 167 -17.75 -24.71 7.73
C LYS A 167 -18.32 -23.29 7.60
N ALA A 168 -19.14 -22.86 8.57
CA ALA A 168 -19.73 -21.52 8.58
C ALA A 168 -18.67 -20.42 8.78
N GLN A 169 -17.71 -20.62 9.69
CA GLN A 169 -16.61 -19.69 9.91
C GLN A 169 -15.76 -19.50 8.65
N ARG A 170 -15.39 -20.60 7.99
CA ARG A 170 -14.63 -20.54 6.73
C ARG A 170 -15.42 -19.85 5.62
N ALA A 171 -16.71 -20.16 5.49
CA ALA A 171 -17.57 -19.54 4.48
C ALA A 171 -17.76 -18.03 4.70
N MET A 172 -17.73 -17.57 5.95
CA MET A 172 -17.82 -16.14 6.28
C MET A 172 -16.48 -15.42 6.06
N PHE A 173 -15.41 -15.91 6.68
CA PHE A 173 -14.18 -15.13 6.80
C PHE A 173 -13.18 -15.35 5.68
N ASN A 174 -13.16 -16.52 5.01
CA ASN A 174 -12.21 -16.70 3.90
C ASN A 174 -12.48 -15.74 2.72
N PRO A 175 -13.73 -15.44 2.31
CA PRO A 175 -13.99 -14.42 1.30
C PRO A 175 -13.57 -13.00 1.73
N ILE A 176 -13.71 -12.67 3.02
CA ILE A 176 -13.24 -11.38 3.56
C ILE A 176 -11.71 -11.32 3.46
N LEU A 177 -11.02 -12.37 3.91
CA LEU A 177 -9.57 -12.52 3.78
C LEU A 177 -9.14 -12.51 2.30
N ASP A 178 -9.89 -13.13 1.38
CA ASP A 178 -9.63 -13.07 -0.06
C ASP A 178 -9.62 -11.63 -0.56
N SER A 179 -10.64 -10.85 -0.21
CA SER A 179 -10.75 -9.46 -0.62
C SER A 179 -9.65 -8.58 -0.01
N LEU A 180 -9.37 -8.75 1.28
CA LEU A 180 -8.32 -8.01 1.99
C LEU A 180 -6.93 -8.31 1.39
N HIS A 181 -6.59 -9.58 1.24
CA HIS A 181 -5.29 -9.99 0.73
C HIS A 181 -5.12 -9.70 -0.76
N LEU A 182 -6.20 -9.71 -1.55
CA LEU A 182 -6.15 -9.25 -2.94
C LEU A 182 -5.88 -7.73 -3.03
N LYS A 183 -6.47 -6.93 -2.13
CA LYS A 183 -6.15 -5.49 -2.04
C LYS A 183 -4.69 -5.28 -1.68
N ASP A 184 -4.18 -6.02 -0.70
CA ASP A 184 -2.78 -5.93 -0.27
C ASP A 184 -1.82 -6.35 -1.39
N ALA A 185 -2.07 -7.49 -2.04
CA ALA A 185 -1.28 -7.96 -3.19
C ALA A 185 -1.19 -6.94 -4.33
N LYS A 186 -2.27 -6.21 -4.61
CA LYS A 186 -2.27 -5.13 -5.61
C LYS A 186 -1.32 -4.01 -5.21
N ALA A 187 -1.42 -3.54 -3.97
CA ALA A 187 -0.60 -2.44 -3.46
C ALA A 187 0.90 -2.80 -3.44
N MET A 188 1.22 -4.07 -3.18
CA MET A 188 2.61 -4.53 -3.13
C MET A 188 3.32 -4.54 -4.47
N LEU A 189 2.58 -4.48 -5.57
CA LEU A 189 3.13 -4.38 -6.92
C LEU A 189 3.22 -2.93 -7.42
N ASP A 190 2.77 -1.95 -6.64
CA ASP A 190 2.83 -0.54 -7.04
C ASP A 190 4.23 0.07 -6.88
N CYS A 191 5.06 -0.51 -6.01
CA CYS A 191 6.37 0.02 -5.67
C CYS A 191 7.42 -1.10 -5.64
N ASN A 192 8.64 -0.77 -6.05
CA ASN A 192 9.75 -1.73 -6.10
C ASN A 192 10.30 -2.10 -4.71
N SER A 193 9.96 -1.32 -3.67
CA SER A 193 10.36 -1.53 -2.29
C SER A 193 9.11 -1.55 -1.43
N PHE A 194 8.66 -2.76 -1.11
CA PHE A 194 7.52 -3.01 -0.24
C PHE A 194 7.83 -4.21 0.67
N GLU A 195 7.65 -4.02 1.96
CA GLU A 195 7.71 -5.04 2.99
C GLU A 195 6.32 -5.24 3.58
N PHE A 196 5.93 -6.48 3.83
CA PHE A 196 4.64 -6.84 4.41
C PHE A 196 4.79 -8.07 5.30
N SER A 197 4.11 -8.06 6.43
CA SER A 197 4.01 -9.22 7.31
C SER A 197 2.64 -9.30 7.96
N ILE A 198 2.26 -10.52 8.34
CA ILE A 198 1.07 -10.78 9.15
C ILE A 198 1.52 -11.46 10.43
N GLU A 199 1.07 -10.93 11.56
CA GLU A 199 1.22 -11.50 12.87
C GLU A 199 -0.13 -12.01 13.37
N ILE A 200 -0.21 -13.28 13.75
CA ILE A 200 -1.41 -13.85 14.36
C ILE A 200 -1.32 -13.61 15.87
N ASN A 201 -2.06 -12.61 16.38
CA ASN A 201 -2.01 -12.26 17.80
C ASN A 201 -2.85 -13.21 18.66
N ARG A 202 -3.96 -13.72 18.12
CA ARG A 202 -4.85 -14.69 18.81
C ARG A 202 -5.59 -15.57 17.82
N SER A 203 -5.75 -16.85 18.15
CA SER A 203 -6.55 -17.80 17.39
C SER A 203 -7.09 -18.87 18.33
N ASP A 204 -8.32 -18.73 18.80
CA ASP A 204 -8.99 -19.65 19.72
C ASP A 204 -10.43 -19.96 19.30
N ASN A 205 -11.25 -20.49 20.22
CA ASN A 205 -12.63 -20.87 19.92
C ASN A 205 -13.57 -19.69 19.62
N ARG A 206 -13.28 -18.49 20.13
CA ARG A 206 -14.12 -17.30 19.95
C ARG A 206 -13.52 -16.28 19.00
N PHE A 207 -12.22 -16.08 18.98
CA PHE A 207 -11.61 -15.03 18.18
C PHE A 207 -10.47 -15.53 17.31
N ILE A 208 -10.34 -14.93 16.12
CA ILE A 208 -9.06 -14.79 15.45
C ILE A 208 -8.74 -13.30 15.36
N SER A 209 -7.58 -12.90 15.88
CA SER A 209 -7.06 -11.53 15.80
C SER A 209 -5.68 -11.58 15.17
N PHE A 210 -5.43 -10.69 14.22
CA PHE A 210 -4.15 -10.57 13.55
C PHE A 210 -3.83 -9.12 13.21
N THR A 211 -2.54 -8.81 13.13
CA THR A 211 -2.05 -7.51 12.68
C THR A 211 -1.35 -7.71 11.36
N LYS A 212 -1.64 -6.87 10.37
CA LYS A 212 -0.75 -6.73 9.20
C LYS A 212 0.11 -5.50 9.36
N TYR A 213 1.39 -5.63 9.04
CA TYR A 213 2.34 -4.54 9.00
C TYR A 213 2.79 -4.34 7.56
N TYR A 214 3.03 -3.08 7.20
CA TYR A 214 3.60 -2.76 5.90
C TYR A 214 4.61 -1.62 6.02
N SER A 215 5.58 -1.63 5.11
CA SER A 215 6.53 -0.56 4.89
C SER A 215 6.78 -0.45 3.41
N ALA A 216 6.44 0.68 2.81
CA ALA A 216 6.59 0.91 1.38
C ALA A 216 7.39 2.18 1.13
N TYR A 217 8.34 2.11 0.20
CA TYR A 217 9.00 3.30 -0.33
C TYR A 217 8.63 3.47 -1.81
N CYS A 218 7.71 4.39 -2.04
CA CYS A 218 7.19 4.76 -3.34
C CYS A 218 7.67 6.17 -3.73
N GLY A 219 8.90 6.53 -3.37
CA GLY A 219 9.43 7.89 -3.50
C GLY A 219 9.11 8.78 -2.31
N GLY A 220 9.59 10.04 -2.36
CA GLY A 220 9.48 11.00 -1.26
C GLY A 220 10.63 10.94 -0.25
N ALA A 221 10.48 11.64 0.87
CA ALA A 221 11.55 11.84 1.85
C ALA A 221 11.82 10.59 2.73
N HIS A 222 10.81 9.76 2.98
CA HIS A 222 10.91 8.57 3.83
C HIS A 222 9.86 7.52 3.45
N PRO A 223 10.04 6.24 3.83
CA PRO A 223 9.03 5.21 3.60
C PRO A 223 7.74 5.50 4.39
N PHE A 224 6.63 5.06 3.82
CA PHE A 224 5.34 4.99 4.51
C PHE A 224 5.25 3.65 5.24
N ARG A 225 5.05 3.69 6.56
CA ARG A 225 4.93 2.52 7.42
C ARG A 225 3.65 2.58 8.21
N GLY A 226 3.12 1.41 8.56
CA GLY A 226 1.98 1.32 9.45
C GLY A 226 1.57 -0.13 9.71
N GLY A 227 0.54 -0.28 10.53
CA GLY A 227 -0.12 -1.57 10.71
C GLY A 227 -1.61 -1.42 10.90
N ILE A 228 -2.33 -2.50 10.62
CA ILE A 228 -3.78 -2.57 10.74
C ILE A 228 -4.13 -3.85 11.50
N GLY A 229 -4.90 -3.71 12.57
CA GLY A 229 -5.42 -4.83 13.34
C GLY A 229 -6.78 -5.28 12.82
N TYR A 230 -7.01 -6.59 12.80
CA TYR A 230 -8.30 -7.19 12.48
C TYR A 230 -8.66 -8.19 13.57
N THR A 231 -9.91 -8.16 14.01
CA THR A 231 -10.46 -9.13 14.95
C THR A 231 -11.78 -9.67 14.42
N PHE A 232 -11.88 -10.99 14.29
CA PHE A 232 -13.10 -11.68 13.89
C PHE A 232 -13.66 -12.52 15.05
N ASP A 233 -14.93 -12.30 15.40
CA ASP A 233 -15.65 -13.13 16.36
C ASP A 233 -16.25 -14.35 15.63
N LEU A 234 -15.65 -15.51 15.90
CA LEU A 234 -15.95 -16.81 15.32
C LEU A 234 -17.29 -17.38 15.80
N THR A 235 -17.89 -16.84 16.86
CA THR A 235 -19.19 -17.26 17.40
C THR A 235 -20.33 -16.46 16.78
N THR A 236 -20.15 -15.15 16.62
CA THR A 236 -21.17 -14.27 16.01
C THR A 236 -21.02 -14.15 14.50
N LEU A 237 -19.91 -14.65 13.93
CA LEU A 237 -19.56 -14.59 12.52
C LEU A 237 -19.48 -13.14 12.02
N ARG A 238 -18.85 -12.26 12.80
CA ARG A 238 -18.69 -10.84 12.49
C ARG A 238 -17.26 -10.39 12.70
N GLU A 239 -16.86 -9.41 11.90
CA GLU A 239 -15.71 -8.57 12.24
C GLU A 239 -16.09 -7.67 13.41
N VAL A 240 -15.15 -7.52 14.34
CA VAL A 240 -15.24 -6.57 15.44
C VAL A 240 -14.48 -5.33 15.00
N ASP A 241 -15.20 -4.24 14.83
CA ASP A 241 -14.73 -2.97 14.30
C ASP A 241 -13.95 -2.14 15.33
N SER A 242 -14.38 -2.18 16.59
CA SER A 242 -13.75 -1.44 17.69
C SER A 242 -13.67 -2.30 18.96
N ILE A 243 -12.66 -2.02 19.79
CA ILE A 243 -12.48 -2.71 21.07
C ILE A 243 -13.60 -2.38 22.06
N GLU A 244 -14.19 -1.19 21.95
CA GLU A 244 -15.34 -0.73 22.74
C GLU A 244 -16.60 -1.57 22.45
N THR A 245 -16.73 -2.16 21.26
CA THR A 245 -17.81 -3.14 20.98
C THR A 245 -17.70 -4.38 21.90
N LEU A 246 -16.49 -4.76 22.33
CA LEU A 246 -16.26 -5.88 23.25
C LEU A 246 -16.27 -5.45 24.71
N TYR A 247 -15.86 -4.21 24.99
CA TYR A 247 -15.69 -3.64 26.32
C TYR A 247 -16.30 -2.24 26.41
N PRO A 248 -17.64 -2.12 26.34
CA PRO A 248 -18.33 -0.83 26.18
C PRO A 248 -18.22 0.08 27.41
N ASP A 249 -17.95 -0.50 28.58
CA ASP A 249 -17.86 0.24 29.85
C ASP A 249 -16.41 0.65 30.19
N VAL A 250 -15.44 0.31 29.34
CA VAL A 250 -14.02 0.55 29.60
C VAL A 250 -13.57 1.83 28.90
N ASP A 251 -13.11 2.79 29.70
CA ASP A 251 -12.37 3.95 29.21
C ASP A 251 -10.90 3.58 28.99
N PHE A 252 -10.59 3.10 27.78
CA PHE A 252 -9.25 2.64 27.43
C PHE A 252 -8.19 3.73 27.59
N PHE A 253 -8.51 4.99 27.27
CA PHE A 253 -7.58 6.10 27.41
C PHE A 253 -7.21 6.31 28.88
N GLN A 254 -8.19 6.35 29.79
CA GLN A 254 -7.92 6.52 31.22
C GLN A 254 -7.20 5.33 31.84
N VAL A 255 -7.52 4.10 31.44
CA VAL A 255 -6.82 2.90 31.91
C VAL A 255 -5.35 2.93 31.47
N LEU A 256 -5.09 3.24 30.19
CA LEU A 256 -3.73 3.36 29.66
C LEU A 256 -2.97 4.50 30.33
N LYS A 257 -3.57 5.68 30.44
CA LYS A 257 -2.97 6.85 31.10
C LYS A 257 -2.60 6.54 32.54
N THR A 258 -3.48 5.89 33.30
CA THR A 258 -3.20 5.50 34.69
C THR A 258 -2.01 4.54 34.79
N LYS A 259 -1.81 3.68 33.79
CA LYS A 259 -0.76 2.67 33.78
C LYS A 259 0.59 3.19 33.27
N TYR A 260 0.57 4.03 32.23
CA TYR A 260 1.76 4.35 31.43
C TYR A 260 2.21 5.81 31.48
N TYR A 261 1.34 6.74 31.87
CA TYR A 261 1.71 8.15 31.85
C TYR A 261 2.83 8.45 32.85
N ASP A 262 3.94 8.97 32.33
CA ASP A 262 5.06 9.46 33.12
C ASP A 262 5.37 10.90 32.70
N PRO A 263 5.07 11.91 33.54
CA PRO A 263 5.34 13.32 33.22
C PRO A 263 6.83 13.66 33.13
N THR A 264 7.72 12.70 33.42
CA THR A 264 9.17 12.86 33.28
C THR A 264 9.74 12.17 32.04
N ASP A 265 8.92 11.45 31.27
CA ASP A 265 9.32 10.86 30.00
C ASP A 265 9.27 11.90 28.89
N GLU A 266 10.46 12.35 28.45
CA GLU A 266 10.60 13.34 27.38
C GLU A 266 9.95 12.89 26.07
N ASN A 267 9.91 11.58 25.77
CA ASN A 267 9.26 11.12 24.54
C ASN A 267 7.74 11.25 24.63
N GLN A 268 7.14 10.98 25.80
CA GLN A 268 5.71 11.17 26.00
C GLN A 268 5.34 12.65 25.88
N ASP A 269 6.17 13.55 26.42
CA ASP A 269 5.98 15.00 26.27
C ASP A 269 6.10 15.44 24.79
N GLU A 270 7.16 15.01 24.08
CA GLU A 270 7.35 15.35 22.65
C GLU A 270 6.24 14.80 21.74
N CYS A 271 5.67 13.67 22.10
CA CYS A 271 4.61 13.01 21.35
C CYS A 271 3.19 13.40 21.81
N ASP A 272 3.05 14.28 22.81
CA ASP A 272 1.77 14.61 23.46
C ASP A 272 1.00 13.36 23.92
N GLU A 273 1.74 12.33 24.35
CA GLU A 273 1.20 11.03 24.68
C GLU A 273 0.43 11.06 26.00
N PHE A 274 -0.81 10.56 25.99
CA PHE A 274 -1.77 10.68 27.11
C PHE A 274 -2.11 12.12 27.52
N VAL A 275 -1.74 13.12 26.73
CA VAL A 275 -2.14 14.53 26.92
C VAL A 275 -3.47 14.79 26.23
N ASP A 276 -3.60 14.36 24.97
CA ASP A 276 -4.80 14.43 24.16
C ASP A 276 -5.34 13.03 23.84
N GLU A 277 -6.64 12.83 24.04
CA GLU A 277 -7.32 11.57 23.72
C GLU A 277 -7.53 11.39 22.22
N SER A 278 -7.48 12.46 21.42
CA SER A 278 -7.77 12.40 19.98
C SER A 278 -6.85 11.46 19.18
N THR A 279 -5.61 11.25 19.64
CA THR A 279 -4.67 10.28 19.05
C THR A 279 -5.08 8.83 19.31
N TRP A 280 -6.02 8.60 20.23
CA TRP A 280 -6.54 7.29 20.61
C TRP A 280 -7.92 6.98 20.00
N ASP A 281 -8.61 7.96 19.40
CA ASP A 281 -9.91 7.77 18.75
C ASP A 281 -9.88 6.68 17.67
N TYR A 282 -8.80 6.64 16.89
CA TYR A 282 -8.60 5.69 15.79
C TYR A 282 -7.50 4.67 16.08
N LYS A 283 -7.20 4.43 17.36
CA LYS A 283 -6.15 3.50 17.80
C LYS A 283 -6.26 2.15 17.09
N ARG A 284 -5.12 1.62 16.66
CA ARG A 284 -5.03 0.22 16.27
C ARG A 284 -5.19 -0.63 17.53
N TRP A 285 -5.87 -1.76 17.40
CA TRP A 285 -6.03 -2.69 18.51
C TRP A 285 -6.04 -4.14 18.02
N ASN A 286 -5.59 -5.05 18.89
CA ASN A 286 -5.60 -6.48 18.63
C ASN A 286 -5.77 -7.27 19.93
N LEU A 287 -6.54 -8.35 19.89
CA LEU A 287 -6.61 -9.30 21.01
C LEU A 287 -5.40 -10.22 21.00
N THR A 288 -4.82 -10.45 22.17
CA THR A 288 -3.81 -11.49 22.42
C THR A 288 -4.38 -12.58 23.33
N ALA A 289 -3.59 -13.60 23.66
CA ALA A 289 -4.00 -14.62 24.63
C ALA A 289 -4.12 -14.05 26.07
N GLU A 290 -3.36 -13.02 26.40
CA GLU A 290 -3.24 -12.45 27.74
C GLU A 290 -3.99 -11.13 27.92
N GLY A 291 -4.31 -10.42 26.82
CA GLY A 291 -4.93 -9.11 26.89
C GLY A 291 -5.18 -8.47 25.53
N VAL A 292 -5.03 -7.14 25.48
CA VAL A 292 -5.24 -6.31 24.31
C VAL A 292 -3.99 -5.46 24.08
N LEU A 293 -3.52 -5.45 22.84
CA LEU A 293 -2.50 -4.52 22.36
C LEU A 293 -3.21 -3.32 21.73
N LEU A 294 -2.84 -2.10 22.12
CA LEU A 294 -3.39 -0.85 21.59
C LEU A 294 -2.23 0.05 21.12
N THR A 295 -2.41 0.71 19.97
CA THR A 295 -1.43 1.66 19.41
C THR A 295 -2.15 2.95 19.09
N PRO A 296 -1.73 4.13 19.62
CA PRO A 296 -2.28 5.40 19.18
C PRO A 296 -2.01 5.61 17.70
N THR A 297 -2.81 6.46 17.06
CA THR A 297 -2.63 6.84 15.67
C THR A 297 -2.11 8.26 15.57
N TYR A 298 -0.98 8.42 14.90
CA TYR A 298 -0.40 9.73 14.62
C TYR A 298 -0.47 10.11 13.13
N PRO A 299 -0.56 11.43 12.82
CA PRO A 299 -0.29 11.95 11.49
C PRO A 299 1.09 11.50 10.99
N HIS A 300 1.25 11.47 9.67
CA HIS A 300 2.48 10.99 9.02
C HIS A 300 3.77 11.67 9.54
N VAL A 301 3.70 12.96 9.90
CA VAL A 301 4.85 13.72 10.42
C VAL A 301 5.28 13.34 11.83
N MET A 302 4.40 12.71 12.62
CA MET A 302 4.66 12.24 13.99
C MET A 302 4.64 10.71 14.08
N LYS A 303 4.83 10.01 12.96
CA LYS A 303 4.70 8.54 12.95
C LYS A 303 5.72 7.81 13.81
N ALA A 304 6.82 8.48 14.16
CA ALA A 304 7.82 7.98 15.11
C ALA A 304 7.27 7.82 16.54
N CYS A 305 6.16 8.50 16.88
CA CYS A 305 5.49 8.44 18.17
C CYS A 305 4.57 7.21 18.35
N GLU A 306 4.37 6.39 17.32
CA GLU A 306 3.51 5.21 17.44
C GLU A 306 4.19 4.10 18.26
N GLY A 307 3.72 3.91 19.49
CA GLY A 307 4.14 2.85 20.40
C GLY A 307 3.02 1.85 20.70
N ASP A 308 3.37 0.60 20.97
CA ASP A 308 2.42 -0.43 21.36
C ASP A 308 2.25 -0.49 22.88
N TYR A 309 1.00 -0.44 23.33
CA TYR A 309 0.60 -0.46 24.74
C TYR A 309 -0.24 -1.67 25.06
N PHE A 310 0.11 -2.39 26.12
CA PHE A 310 -0.53 -3.64 26.48
C PHE A 310 -1.40 -3.51 27.73
N LEU A 311 -2.65 -3.94 27.64
CA LEU A 311 -3.54 -4.12 28.80
C LEU A 311 -3.93 -5.58 28.93
N SER A 312 -3.65 -6.19 30.07
CA SER A 312 -4.12 -7.53 30.41
C SER A 312 -5.63 -7.56 30.57
N TYR A 313 -6.23 -8.75 30.42
CA TYR A 313 -7.68 -8.88 30.63
C TYR A 313 -8.13 -8.55 32.06
N ASP A 314 -7.25 -8.59 33.06
CA ASP A 314 -7.59 -8.23 34.44
C ASP A 314 -7.59 -6.71 34.63
N GLU A 315 -6.78 -5.97 33.87
CA GLU A 315 -6.78 -4.50 33.86
C GLU A 315 -8.01 -3.92 33.14
N ILE A 316 -8.59 -4.66 32.19
CA ILE A 316 -9.74 -4.23 31.37
C ILE A 316 -11.09 -4.54 32.07
N LYS A 317 -11.12 -5.41 33.09
CA LYS A 317 -12.36 -5.90 33.72
C LYS A 317 -12.87 -5.08 34.90
N ASN A 318 -12.20 -4.00 35.28
CA ASN A 318 -12.54 -3.20 36.46
C ASN A 318 -13.59 -2.13 36.15
#